data_AF-A0A951VQ58-F1
#
_entry.id   AF-A0A951VQ58-F1
#
_cell.length_a   1.000
_cell.length_b   1.000
_cell.length_c   1.000
_cell.angle_alpha   90.00
_cell.angle_beta   90.00
_cell.angle_gamma   90.00
#
_symmetry.space_group_name_H-M   'P 1'
#
loop_
_entity.id
_entity.type
_entity.pdbx_description
1 polymer ?
#
loop_
_entity_poly.entity_id
_entity_poly.type
_entity_poly.pdbx_seq_one_letter_code
_entity_poly.pdbx_strand_id
1 'polypeptide(L)'
;MSRFSLFGRAARKKTTEELDVAYKFHKPEFGSIIFYYNGQRRLTDVSVFITDEKQQVFECRYATVSPRSGIEIELKKLENPAGGIFSGAVSKVAIYVSGEQYFFVQGEKGFRRMR
;
A
#
# COMPACT_ATOMS: atom_id res chain seq x y z
N MET A 1 -16.07 -1.66 -21.17
CA MET A 1 -15.56 -2.10 -19.85
C MET A 1 -14.11 -2.53 -20.02
N SER A 2 -13.14 -1.66 -19.72
CA SER A 2 -11.72 -1.97 -19.93
C SER A 2 -11.15 -2.71 -18.73
N ARG A 3 -10.96 -4.02 -18.86
CA ARG A 3 -10.16 -4.83 -17.94
C ARG A 3 -8.69 -4.53 -18.20
N PHE A 4 -8.01 -3.90 -17.24
CA PHE A 4 -6.56 -3.76 -17.27
C PHE A 4 -5.91 -5.03 -16.71
N SER A 5 -5.39 -5.87 -17.61
CA SER A 5 -4.53 -7.01 -17.26
C SER A 5 -3.10 -6.52 -17.03
N LEU A 6 -2.62 -6.56 -15.80
CA LEU A 6 -1.20 -6.37 -15.49
C LEU A 6 -0.44 -7.64 -15.87
N PHE A 7 0.14 -7.68 -17.07
CA PHE A 7 1.14 -8.68 -17.43
C PHE A 7 2.50 -8.24 -16.90
N GLY A 8 2.99 -8.91 -15.86
CA GLY A 8 4.37 -8.86 -15.37
C GLY A 8 4.88 -10.28 -15.16
N ARG A 9 5.90 -10.66 -15.93
CA ARG A 9 6.49 -12.00 -16.01
C ARG A 9 7.11 -12.47 -14.70
N ALA A 10 6.65 -13.62 -14.20
CA ALA A 10 7.43 -14.85 -13.97
C ALA A 10 6.60 -15.75 -13.04
N ALA A 11 6.46 -17.03 -13.39
CA ALA A 11 5.86 -18.04 -12.52
C ALA A 11 6.74 -18.24 -11.27
N ARG A 12 6.63 -17.33 -10.29
CA ARG A 12 7.17 -17.56 -8.96
C ARG A 12 6.26 -18.54 -8.23
N LYS A 13 6.89 -19.50 -7.54
CA LYS A 13 6.24 -20.62 -6.84
C LYS A 13 4.98 -20.16 -6.09
N LYS A 14 3.92 -20.96 -6.23
CA LYS A 14 2.55 -20.85 -5.69
C LYS A 14 2.41 -20.67 -4.15
N THR A 15 3.48 -20.36 -3.41
CA THR A 15 3.53 -20.55 -1.96
C THR A 15 3.93 -19.31 -1.16
N THR A 16 4.31 -18.20 -1.80
CA THR A 16 4.68 -16.98 -1.06
C THR A 16 3.52 -16.00 -1.10
N GLU A 17 2.95 -15.71 0.07
CA GLU A 17 2.06 -14.57 0.21
C GLU A 17 2.86 -13.31 -0.14
N GLU A 18 2.40 -12.57 -1.16
CA GLU A 18 3.12 -11.41 -1.70
C GLU A 18 2.24 -10.17 -1.51
N LEU A 19 2.81 -9.19 -0.79
CA LEU A 19 2.27 -7.85 -0.62
C LEU A 19 3.06 -6.91 -1.52
N ASP A 20 2.35 -6.24 -2.42
CA ASP A 20 2.90 -5.25 -3.34
C ASP A 20 2.14 -3.93 -3.17
N VAL A 21 2.89 -2.84 -3.02
CA VAL A 21 2.31 -1.49 -2.98
C VAL A 21 2.59 -0.82 -4.31
N ALA A 22 1.53 -0.39 -4.99
CA ALA A 22 1.63 0.41 -6.19
C ALA A 22 1.09 1.81 -5.89
N TYR A 23 1.94 2.82 -6.06
CA TYR A 23 1.43 4.18 -6.25
C TYR A 23 0.96 4.29 -7.68
N LYS A 24 -0.29 3.90 -7.92
CA LYS A 24 -0.90 3.98 -9.24
C LYS A 24 -1.77 5.23 -9.31
N PHE A 25 -1.12 6.40 -9.41
CA PHE A 25 -1.82 7.57 -9.90
C PHE A 25 -1.19 8.11 -11.15
N HIS A 26 -1.96 7.96 -12.22
CA HIS A 26 -1.73 8.61 -13.48
C HIS A 26 -1.74 10.15 -13.35
N LYS A 27 -2.13 10.76 -12.20
CA LYS A 27 -1.98 12.20 -11.94
C LYS A 27 -1.88 12.55 -10.44
N PRO A 28 -1.02 13.52 -10.04
CA PRO A 28 -0.95 14.09 -8.68
C PRO A 28 -2.28 14.60 -8.10
N GLU A 29 -3.27 14.84 -8.96
CA GLU A 29 -4.59 15.37 -8.61
C GLU A 29 -5.43 14.43 -7.73
N PHE A 30 -5.24 13.11 -7.86
CA PHE A 30 -6.10 12.10 -7.23
C PHE A 30 -5.58 11.56 -5.88
N GLY A 31 -4.27 11.70 -5.60
CA GLY A 31 -3.66 11.51 -4.26
C GLY A 31 -4.11 10.26 -3.50
N SER A 32 -3.81 9.06 -4.01
CA SER A 32 -4.22 7.79 -3.39
C SER A 32 -3.09 6.74 -3.48
N ILE A 33 -3.14 5.69 -2.65
CA ILE A 33 -2.23 4.54 -2.71
C ILE A 33 -3.07 3.29 -2.88
N ILE A 34 -2.63 2.37 -3.73
CA ILE A 34 -3.25 1.05 -3.83
C ILE A 34 -2.24 0.00 -3.38
N PHE A 35 -2.62 -0.81 -2.39
CA PHE A 35 -1.85 -2.01 -2.05
C PHE A 35 -2.60 -3.25 -2.52
N TYR A 36 -1.85 -4.19 -3.10
CA TYR A 36 -2.33 -5.45 -3.60
C TYR A 36 -1.81 -6.57 -2.71
N TYR A 37 -2.73 -7.44 -2.29
CA TYR A 37 -2.40 -8.65 -1.56
C TYR A 37 -2.74 -9.86 -2.43
N ASN A 38 -1.71 -10.60 -2.84
CA ASN A 38 -1.83 -11.77 -3.69
C ASN A 38 -1.74 -13.10 -2.92
N GLY A 39 -1.96 -13.08 -1.60
CA GLY A 39 -2.02 -14.31 -0.81
C GLY A 39 -3.32 -15.08 -1.00
N GLN A 40 -3.33 -16.30 -0.47
CA GLN A 40 -4.45 -17.24 -0.56
C GLN A 40 -5.35 -17.20 0.69
N ARG A 41 -4.85 -16.64 1.79
CA ARG A 41 -5.53 -16.60 3.09
C ARG A 41 -6.07 -15.22 3.36
N ARG A 42 -7.01 -15.10 4.28
CA ARG A 42 -7.44 -13.79 4.77
C ARG A 42 -6.37 -13.26 5.71
N LEU A 43 -6.03 -11.98 5.58
CA LEU A 43 -5.24 -11.28 6.60
C LEU A 43 -6.18 -10.65 7.62
N THR A 44 -5.80 -10.68 8.89
CA THR A 44 -6.50 -10.01 9.98
C THR A 44 -5.60 -8.95 10.60
N ASP A 45 -6.20 -7.92 11.19
CA ASP A 45 -5.50 -6.86 11.93
C ASP A 45 -4.36 -6.20 11.13
N VAL A 46 -4.68 -5.82 9.89
CA VAL A 46 -3.73 -5.18 8.99
C VAL A 46 -3.65 -3.69 9.29
N SER A 47 -2.45 -3.20 9.62
CA SER A 47 -2.20 -1.77 9.83
C SER A 47 -1.28 -1.23 8.75
N VAL A 48 -1.67 -0.13 8.10
CA VAL A 48 -0.92 0.52 7.04
C VAL A 48 -0.51 1.90 7.53
N PHE A 49 0.80 2.15 7.58
CA PHE A 49 1.39 3.43 7.94
C PHE A 49 1.96 4.09 6.70
N ILE A 50 1.58 5.33 6.46
CA ILE A 50 2.00 6.13 5.32
C ILE A 50 2.78 7.31 5.86
N THR A 51 4.00 7.49 5.38
CA THR A 51 4.85 8.61 5.73
C THR A 51 4.94 9.57 4.55
N ASP A 52 4.70 10.85 4.78
CA ASP A 52 4.88 11.88 3.77
C ASP A 52 6.34 12.36 3.66
N GLU A 53 6.61 13.31 2.78
CA GLU A 53 7.93 13.94 2.62
C GLU A 53 8.36 14.77 3.85
N LYS A 54 7.41 15.23 4.66
CA LYS A 54 7.63 15.99 5.91
C LYS A 54 7.82 15.09 7.13
N GLN A 55 7.94 13.78 6.93
CA GLN A 55 8.07 12.76 7.98
C GLN A 55 6.84 12.67 8.92
N GLN A 56 5.68 13.14 8.47
CA GLN A 56 4.42 12.91 9.17
C GLN A 56 3.91 11.50 8.87
N VAL A 57 3.36 10.84 9.89
CA VAL A 57 2.88 9.45 9.80
C VAL A 57 1.36 9.40 9.94
N PHE A 58 0.74 8.67 9.03
CA PHE A 58 -0.70 8.49 8.91
C PHE A 58 -1.02 7.00 8.97
N GLU A 59 -2.09 6.62 9.66
CA GLU A 59 -2.44 5.22 9.90
C GLU A 59 -3.81 4.87 9.28
N CYS A 60 -3.88 3.70 8.63
CA CYS A 60 -5.13 3.04 8.27
C CYS A 60 -5.15 1.64 8.86
N ARG A 61 -6.29 1.26 9.46
CA ARG A 61 -6.49 -0.09 10.01
C ARG A 61 -7.58 -0.83 9.26
N TYR A 62 -7.32 -2.10 8.97
CA TYR A 62 -8.26 -3.01 8.36
C TYR A 62 -8.40 -4.25 9.25
N ALA A 63 -9.61 -4.47 9.76
CA ALA A 63 -9.91 -5.67 10.53
C ALA A 63 -9.65 -6.94 9.71
N THR A 64 -9.96 -6.90 8.42
CA THR A 64 -9.73 -8.01 7.49
C THR A 64 -9.36 -7.52 6.10
N VAL A 65 -8.41 -8.20 5.46
CA VAL A 65 -8.10 -8.05 4.02
C VAL A 65 -8.35 -9.37 3.31
N SER A 66 -9.17 -9.31 2.25
CA SER A 66 -9.53 -10.49 1.46
C SER A 66 -8.34 -11.00 0.64
N PRO A 67 -8.23 -12.32 0.42
CA PRO A 67 -7.27 -12.89 -0.52
C PRO A 67 -7.42 -12.26 -1.91
N ARG A 68 -6.31 -12.06 -2.62
CA ARG A 68 -6.29 -11.58 -4.02
C ARG A 68 -7.08 -10.28 -4.22
N SER A 69 -6.90 -9.32 -3.31
CA SER A 69 -7.60 -8.04 -3.34
C SER A 69 -6.64 -6.87 -3.49
N GLY A 70 -7.18 -5.76 -3.99
CA GLY A 70 -6.54 -4.45 -3.97
C GLY A 70 -7.34 -3.53 -3.07
N ILE A 71 -6.64 -2.76 -2.23
CA ILE A 71 -7.26 -1.79 -1.33
C ILE A 71 -6.70 -0.42 -1.67
N GLU A 72 -7.61 0.50 -1.93
CA GLU A 72 -7.31 1.90 -2.23
C GLU A 72 -7.43 2.76 -0.97
N ILE A 73 -6.42 3.58 -0.73
CA ILE A 73 -6.36 4.55 0.36
C ILE A 73 -6.29 5.95 -0.25
N GLU A 74 -7.33 6.75 -0.06
CA GLU A 74 -7.33 8.16 -0.42
C GLU A 74 -6.50 8.97 0.58
N LEU A 75 -5.34 9.46 0.13
CA LEU A 75 -4.38 10.15 1.00
C LEU A 75 -4.98 11.43 1.59
N LYS A 76 -5.74 12.19 0.81
CA LYS A 76 -6.37 13.45 1.28
C LYS A 76 -7.36 13.26 2.43
N LYS A 77 -7.84 12.04 2.66
CA LYS A 77 -8.73 11.68 3.77
C LYS A 77 -7.97 11.21 5.00
N LEU A 78 -6.64 11.12 4.92
CA LEU A 78 -5.80 10.72 6.02
C LEU A 78 -5.49 11.91 6.92
N GLU A 79 -5.70 11.67 8.21
CA GLU A 79 -5.39 12.58 9.28
C GLU A 79 -4.41 11.88 10.23
N ASN A 80 -3.38 12.61 10.66
CA ASN A 80 -2.46 12.12 11.68
C ASN A 80 -3.02 12.41 13.09
N PRO A 81 -2.46 11.81 14.17
CA PRO A 81 -2.97 12.00 15.52
C PRO A 81 -2.95 13.45 16.03
N ALA A 82 -2.20 14.36 15.37
CA ALA A 82 -2.13 15.78 15.69
C ALA A 82 -3.11 16.64 14.87
N GLY A 83 -4.00 16.01 14.08
CA GLY A 83 -4.99 16.70 13.25
C GLY A 83 -4.45 17.21 11.90
N GLY A 84 -3.22 16.83 11.53
CA GLY A 84 -2.64 17.18 10.25
C GLY A 84 -3.26 16.34 9.13
N ILE A 85 -3.68 16.98 8.05
CA ILE A 85 -4.15 16.31 6.84
C ILE A 85 -2.96 15.98 5.95
N PHE A 86 -2.96 14.80 5.34
CA PHE A 86 -1.89 14.41 4.41
C PHE A 86 -1.76 15.42 3.27
N SER A 87 -0.56 15.97 3.12
CA SER A 87 -0.24 16.94 2.08
C SER A 87 1.13 16.60 1.50
N GLY A 88 1.20 16.31 0.20
CA GLY A 88 2.48 16.12 -0.50
C GLY A 88 2.67 14.72 -1.07
N ALA A 89 3.93 14.33 -1.25
CA ALA A 89 4.31 13.02 -1.76
C ALA A 89 4.48 12.00 -0.63
N VAL A 90 4.19 10.74 -0.93
CA VAL A 90 4.46 9.62 -0.01
C VAL A 90 5.93 9.27 -0.11
N SER A 91 6.64 9.25 1.00
CA SER A 91 8.05 8.85 1.08
C SER A 91 8.21 7.36 1.41
N LYS A 92 7.34 6.85 2.30
CA LYS A 92 7.41 5.48 2.83
C LYS A 92 6.02 4.93 3.12
N VAL A 93 5.86 3.63 2.94
CA VAL A 93 4.70 2.86 3.39
C VAL A 93 5.19 1.67 4.21
N ALA A 94 4.59 1.43 5.36
CA ALA A 94 4.81 0.24 6.17
C ALA A 94 3.49 -0.48 6.41
N ILE A 95 3.46 -1.79 6.15
CA ILE A 95 2.28 -2.64 6.37
C ILE A 95 2.64 -3.65 7.45
N TYR A 96 1.81 -3.74 8.49
CA TYR A 96 1.94 -4.69 9.58
C TYR A 96 0.79 -5.68 9.50
N VAL A 97 1.12 -6.97 9.53
CA VAL A 97 0.16 -8.07 9.45
C VAL A 97 0.64 -9.20 10.32
N SER A 98 -0.14 -9.61 11.33
CA SER A 98 0.13 -10.81 12.13
C SER A 98 1.57 -10.95 12.64
N GLY A 99 2.20 -9.83 13.05
CA GLY A 99 3.58 -9.80 13.56
C GLY A 99 4.66 -9.69 12.49
N GLU A 100 4.31 -9.71 11.20
CA GLU A 100 5.23 -9.41 10.10
C GLU A 100 5.12 -7.95 9.67
N GLN A 101 6.25 -7.39 9.26
CA GLN A 101 6.34 -6.02 8.78
C GLN A 101 6.89 -5.96 7.35
N TYR A 102 6.21 -5.19 6.52
CA TYR A 102 6.51 -4.99 5.11
C TYR A 102 6.79 -3.51 4.88
N PHE A 103 8.00 -3.18 4.47
CA PHE A 103 8.40 -1.79 4.20
C PHE A 103 8.49 -1.53 2.71
N PHE A 104 8.01 -0.37 2.29
CA PHE A 104 8.09 0.12 0.92
C PHE A 104 8.58 1.56 0.94
N VAL A 105 9.53 1.87 0.06
CA VAL A 105 10.07 3.23 -0.11
C VAL A 105 9.82 3.72 -1.52
N GLN A 106 9.58 5.02 -1.68
CA GLN A 106 9.40 5.64 -2.98
C GLN A 106 10.71 5.57 -3.77
N GLY A 107 10.67 4.95 -4.95
CA GLY A 107 11.74 4.95 -5.94
C GLY A 107 11.33 5.64 -7.24
N GLU A 108 12.24 5.68 -8.22
CA GLU A 108 12.03 6.39 -9.51
C GLU A 108 10.81 5.90 -10.29
N LYS A 109 10.47 4.60 -10.16
CA LYS A 109 9.36 3.95 -10.90
C LYS A 109 8.18 3.56 -10.00
N GLY A 110 8.13 4.11 -8.79
CA GLY A 110 7.12 3.79 -7.76
C GLY A 110 7.72 3.14 -6.51
N PHE A 111 6.87 2.54 -5.69
CA PHE A 111 7.28 1.94 -4.42
C PHE A 111 8.05 0.64 -4.62
N ARG A 112 9.18 0.50 -3.92
CA ARG A 112 9.96 -0.73 -3.87
C ARG A 112 9.92 -1.31 -2.46
N ARG A 113 9.62 -2.60 -2.37
CA ARG A 113 9.70 -3.35 -1.11
C ARG A 113 11.16 -3.45 -0.63
N MET A 114 11.40 -3.09 0.61
CA MET A 114 12.67 -3.26 1.30
C MET A 114 12.68 -4.62 2.01
N ARG A 115 13.85 -5.26 2.06
CA ARG A 115 14.08 -6.51 2.81
C ARG A 115 14.41 -6.20 4.25
#